data_AF-A0A7G6VS24-F1
#
_entry.id   AF-A0A7G6VS24-F1
#
_cell.length_a   1.000
_cell.length_b   1.000
_cell.length_c   1.000
_cell.angle_alpha   90.00
_cell.angle_beta   90.00
_cell.angle_gamma   90.00
#
_symmetry.space_group_name_H-M   'P 1'
#
loop_
_entity.id
_entity.type
_entity.pdbx_description
1 polymer ?
#
loop_
_entity_poly.entity_id
_entity_poly.type
_entity_poly.pdbx_seq_one_letter_code
_entity_poly.pdbx_strand_id
1 'polypeptide(L)'
;MRIVCGLFAALYLCALGILAIGTFGLFGQEQDPLAGAFLLPIGMPWIAIADRTGMQGALVVILAPLVNLALLMATCRLLGRARRSLPAGDRP
;
A
#
# COMPACT_ATOMS: atom_id res chain seq x y z
N MET A 1 -15.85 1.01 4.56
CA MET A 1 -14.40 1.18 4.82
C MET A 1 -13.59 -0.13 4.89
N ARG A 2 -14.02 -1.18 5.62
CA ARG A 2 -13.21 -2.42 5.75
C ARG A 2 -12.84 -3.06 4.40
N ILE A 3 -13.75 -2.99 3.42
CA ILE A 3 -13.52 -3.47 2.05
C ILE A 3 -12.39 -2.71 1.35
N VAL A 4 -12.33 -1.38 1.47
CA VAL A 4 -11.28 -0.55 0.83
C VAL A 4 -9.91 -0.86 1.43
N CYS A 5 -9.79 -0.97 2.76
CA CYS A 5 -8.54 -1.37 3.40
C CYS A 5 -8.12 -2.79 3.00
N GLY A 6 -9.09 -3.73 2.96
CA GLY A 6 -8.85 -5.10 2.54
C GLY A 6 -8.37 -5.19 1.09
N LEU A 7 -9.02 -4.45 0.18
CA LEU A 7 -8.67 -4.40 -1.23
C LEU A 7 -7.27 -3.80 -1.43
N PHE A 8 -6.97 -2.68 -0.77
CA PHE A 8 -5.63 -2.08 -0.84
C PHE A 8 -4.55 -3.03 -0.32
N ALA A 9 -4.79 -3.68 0.83
CA ALA A 9 -3.86 -4.65 1.40
C ALA A 9 -3.68 -5.85 0.46
N ALA A 10 -4.74 -6.36 -0.16
CA ALA A 10 -4.67 -7.45 -1.13
C ALA A 10 -3.83 -7.06 -2.36
N LEU A 11 -4.10 -5.89 -2.94
CA LEU A 11 -3.32 -5.38 -4.09
C LEU A 11 -1.84 -5.22 -3.74
N TYR A 12 -1.54 -4.70 -2.54
CA TYR A 12 -0.17 -4.55 -2.08
C TYR A 12 0.54 -5.90 -1.88
N LEU A 13 -0.14 -6.87 -1.26
CA LEU A 13 0.41 -8.23 -1.09
C LEU A 13 0.63 -8.93 -2.44
N CYS A 14 -0.29 -8.77 -3.40
CA CYS A 14 -0.13 -9.29 -4.75
C CYS A 14 1.09 -8.66 -5.43
N ALA A 15 1.28 -7.35 -5.33
CA ALA A 15 2.45 -6.67 -5.89
C ALA A 15 3.78 -7.15 -5.27
N LEU A 16 3.81 -7.40 -3.94
CA LEU A 16 4.97 -8.00 -3.29
C LEU A 16 5.22 -9.44 -3.74
N GLY A 17 4.16 -10.22 -3.95
CA GLY A 17 4.26 -11.57 -4.51
C GLY A 17 4.85 -11.56 -5.92
N ILE A 18 4.35 -10.70 -6.80
CA ILE A 18 4.87 -10.52 -8.16
C ILE A 18 6.34 -10.09 -8.13
N LEU A 19 6.69 -9.12 -7.27
CA LEU A 19 8.07 -8.70 -7.08
C LEU A 19 8.96 -9.88 -6.65
N ALA A 20 8.54 -10.67 -5.67
CA ALA A 20 9.32 -11.82 -5.20
C ALA A 20 9.48 -12.87 -6.31
N ILE A 21 8.41 -13.17 -7.05
CA ILE A 21 8.43 -14.14 -8.15
C ILE A 21 9.39 -13.68 -9.24
N GLY A 22 9.26 -12.43 -9.70
CA GLY A 22 10.13 -11.87 -10.73
C GLY A 22 11.57 -11.70 -10.28
N THR A 23 11.82 -11.33 -9.02
CA THR A 23 13.19 -11.13 -8.49
C THR A 23 13.94 -12.44 -8.31
N PHE A 24 13.27 -13.48 -7.79
CA PHE A 24 13.91 -14.76 -7.48
C PHE A 24 13.75 -15.81 -8.61
N GLY A 25 13.03 -15.51 -9.69
CA GLY A 25 12.74 -16.47 -10.75
C GLY A 25 11.93 -17.67 -10.24
N LEU A 26 11.05 -17.45 -9.26
CA LEU A 26 10.24 -18.52 -8.69
C LEU A 26 9.33 -19.12 -9.78
N PHE A 27 9.03 -20.40 -9.65
CA PHE A 27 8.21 -21.16 -10.61
C PHE A 27 8.83 -21.34 -12.01
N GLY A 28 10.15 -21.18 -12.13
CA GLY A 28 10.87 -21.34 -13.40
C GLY A 28 10.68 -20.17 -14.37
N GLN A 29 10.21 -19.03 -13.86
CA GLN A 29 10.11 -17.78 -14.60
C GLN A 29 11.48 -17.13 -14.73
N GLU A 30 11.77 -16.50 -15.88
CA GLU A 30 12.98 -15.67 -16.02
C GLU A 30 12.92 -14.49 -15.05
N GLN A 31 14.09 -14.10 -14.53
CA GLN A 31 14.18 -12.98 -13.60
C GLN A 31 13.73 -11.70 -14.30
N ASP A 32 12.66 -11.09 -13.78
CA ASP A 32 12.09 -9.86 -14.30
C ASP A 32 12.36 -8.69 -13.34
N PRO A 33 13.36 -7.85 -13.63
CA PRO A 33 13.65 -6.67 -12.81
C PRO A 33 12.54 -5.61 -12.85
N LEU A 34 11.61 -5.67 -13.81
CA LEU A 34 10.44 -4.76 -13.88
C LEU A 34 9.27 -5.20 -13.00
N ALA A 35 9.34 -6.35 -12.34
CA ALA A 35 8.28 -6.83 -11.45
C ALA A 35 7.95 -5.83 -10.31
N GLY A 36 8.90 -4.96 -9.93
CA GLY A 36 8.69 -3.88 -8.96
C GLY A 36 7.84 -2.71 -9.47
N ALA A 37 7.55 -2.62 -10.77
CA ALA A 37 6.77 -1.53 -11.36
C ALA A 37 5.34 -1.44 -10.78
N PHE A 38 4.75 -2.56 -10.35
CA PHE A 38 3.42 -2.59 -9.74
C PHE A 38 3.36 -1.90 -8.37
N LEU A 39 4.49 -1.78 -7.66
CA LEU A 39 4.57 -1.06 -6.40
C LEU A 39 4.63 0.46 -6.60
N LEU A 40 5.09 0.93 -7.77
CA LEU A 40 5.23 2.35 -8.07
C LEU A 40 3.89 3.12 -7.96
N PRO A 41 2.82 2.76 -8.69
CA PRO A 41 1.55 3.50 -8.59
C PRO A 41 0.89 3.35 -7.21
N ILE A 42 1.08 2.21 -6.54
CA ILE A 42 0.51 1.95 -5.21
C ILE A 42 1.23 2.75 -4.11
N GLY A 43 2.51 3.04 -4.29
CA GLY A 43 3.35 3.79 -3.34
C GLY A 43 3.36 5.31 -3.56
N MET A 44 2.78 5.81 -4.65
CA MET A 44 2.61 7.26 -4.83
C MET A 44 1.70 7.85 -3.73
N PRO A 45 1.93 9.11 -3.32
CA PRO A 45 2.94 10.07 -3.79
C PRO A 45 4.31 9.92 -3.11
N TRP A 46 4.46 9.03 -2.13
CA TRP A 46 5.65 8.93 -1.29
C TRP A 46 6.92 8.60 -2.07
N ILE A 47 6.79 7.79 -3.13
CA ILE A 47 7.90 7.48 -4.04
C ILE A 47 8.43 8.74 -4.71
N ALA A 48 7.55 9.63 -5.19
CA ALA A 48 7.96 10.89 -5.81
C ALA A 48 8.60 11.86 -4.81
N ILE A 49 8.15 11.85 -3.55
CA ILE A 49 8.77 12.66 -2.49
C ILE A 49 10.18 12.11 -2.19
N ALA A 50 10.31 10.79 -2.02
CA ALA A 50 11.58 10.14 -1.75
C ALA A 50 12.61 10.44 -2.86
N ASP A 51 12.18 10.36 -4.12
CA ASP A 51 13.02 10.69 -5.28
C ASP A 51 13.53 12.14 -5.23
N ARG A 52 12.65 13.10 -4.90
CA ARG A 52 13.04 14.52 -4.73
C ARG A 52 14.00 14.77 -3.56
N THR A 53 13.98 13.91 -2.55
CA THR A 53 14.91 13.98 -1.41
C THR A 53 16.21 13.22 -1.63
N GLY A 54 16.41 12.62 -2.82
CA GLY A 54 17.56 11.77 -3.13
C GLY A 54 17.51 10.39 -2.46
N MET A 55 16.38 10.02 -1.87
CA MET A 55 16.18 8.72 -1.24
C MET A 55 15.68 7.73 -2.31
N GLN A 56 16.61 6.93 -2.82
CA GLN A 56 16.38 5.96 -3.89
C GLN A 56 16.66 4.54 -3.41
N GLY A 57 16.10 3.55 -4.12
CA GLY A 57 16.37 2.14 -3.91
C GLY A 57 15.12 1.30 -3.68
N ALA A 58 15.30 -0.03 -3.75
CA ALA A 58 14.21 -0.99 -3.66
C ALA A 58 13.38 -0.87 -2.37
N LEU A 59 14.04 -0.53 -1.25
CA LEU A 59 13.35 -0.34 0.03
C LEU A 59 12.32 0.79 -0.02
N VAL A 60 12.57 1.87 -0.77
CA VAL A 60 11.62 2.99 -0.91
C VAL A 60 10.37 2.51 -1.65
N VAL A 61 10.55 1.77 -2.74
CA VAL A 61 9.46 1.23 -3.56
C VAL A 61 8.63 0.21 -2.77
N ILE A 62 9.28 -0.61 -1.94
CA ILE A 62 8.62 -1.59 -1.07
C ILE A 62 7.88 -0.91 0.08
N LEU A 63 8.49 0.08 0.76
CA LEU A 63 7.93 0.68 1.97
C LEU A 63 6.90 1.78 1.70
N ALA A 64 6.94 2.44 0.54
CA ALA A 64 6.02 3.52 0.23
C ALA A 64 4.52 3.11 0.26
N PRO A 65 4.10 1.97 -0.32
CA PRO A 65 2.73 1.45 -0.17
C PRO A 65 2.31 1.21 1.28
N LEU A 66 3.25 0.88 2.17
CA LEU A 66 2.99 0.65 3.58
C LEU A 66 2.51 1.94 4.27
N VAL A 67 3.02 3.10 3.85
CA VAL A 67 2.58 4.42 4.33
C VAL A 67 1.11 4.66 3.96
N ASN A 68 0.73 4.35 2.72
CA ASN A 68 -0.67 4.45 2.26
C ASN A 68 -1.60 3.54 3.07
N LEU A 69 -1.20 2.29 3.30
CA LEU A 69 -1.96 1.35 4.12
C LEU A 69 -2.11 1.85 5.57
N ALA A 70 -1.04 2.39 6.17
CA ALA A 70 -1.05 2.94 7.52
C ALA A 70 -2.01 4.15 7.64
N LEU A 71 -1.96 5.09 6.69
CA LEU A 71 -2.85 6.26 6.65
C LEU A 71 -4.31 5.85 6.48
N LEU A 72 -4.59 4.89 5.61
CA LEU A 72 -5.94 4.38 5.39
C LEU A 72 -6.49 3.71 6.64
N MET A 73 -5.68 2.88 7.31
CA MET A 73 -6.05 2.26 8.59
C MET A 73 -6.28 3.29 9.70
N ALA A 74 -5.41 4.28 9.83
CA ALA A 74 -5.56 5.35 10.81
C ALA A 74 -6.86 6.13 10.58
N THR A 75 -7.12 6.55 9.36
CA THR A 75 -8.34 7.27 8.96
C THR A 75 -9.58 6.43 9.26
N CYS A 76 -9.59 5.15 8.87
CA CYS A 76 -10.70 4.25 9.16
C CYS A 76 -10.95 4.05 10.66
N ARG A 77 -9.88 3.94 11.46
CA ARG A 77 -9.97 3.81 12.92
C ARG A 77 -10.51 5.08 13.57
N LEU A 78 -10.07 6.26 13.11
CA LEU A 78 -10.50 7.55 13.62
C LEU A 78 -11.98 7.82 13.28
N LEU A 79 -12.41 7.60 12.03
CA LEU A 79 -13.81 7.74 11.64
C LEU A 79 -14.72 6.72 12.35
N GLY A 80 -14.24 5.48 12.55
CA GLY A 80 -14.98 4.46 13.29
C GLY A 80 -15.09 4.75 14.79
N ARG A 81 -14.18 5.55 15.36
CA ARG A 81 -14.30 6.08 16.73
C ARG A 81 -15.31 7.23 16.77
N ALA A 82 -15.18 8.21 15.88
CA ALA A 82 -16.09 9.35 15.80
C ALA A 82 -17.55 8.93 15.62
N ARG A 83 -17.84 7.95 14.73
CA ARG A 83 -19.20 7.42 14.54
C ARG A 83 -19.79 6.74 15.78
N ARG A 84 -18.96 6.18 16.67
CA ARG A 84 -19.43 5.56 17.93
C ARG A 84 -19.71 6.58 19.02
N SER A 85 -19.11 7.76 18.93
CA SER A 85 -19.31 8.86 19.86
C SER A 85 -20.53 9.73 19.52
N LEU A 86 -21.18 9.54 18.36
CA LEU A 86 -22.44 10.24 18.05
C LEU A 86 -23.60 9.67 18.90
N PRO A 87 -24.35 10.52 19.61
CA PRO A 87 -25.54 10.10 20.35
C PRO A 87 -26.59 9.52 19.39
N ALA A 88 -27.35 8.52 19.87
CA ALA A 88 -28.22 7.68 19.05
C ALA A 88 -29.38 8.41 18.32
N GLY A 89 -29.60 9.71 18.58
CA GLY A 89 -30.71 10.51 18.06
C GLY A 89 -30.49 11.18 16.70
N ASP A 90 -29.25 11.36 16.24
CA ASP A 90 -28.92 12.06 14.98
C ASP A 90 -28.43 11.10 13.88
N ARG A 91 -29.12 9.97 13.72
CA ARG A 91 -28.93 9.12 12.53
C ARG A 91 -29.98 9.52 11.49
N PRO A 92 -29.59 9.94 10.27
CA PRO A 92 -30.55 10.19 9.20
C PRO A 92 -31.25 8.90 8.75
#